data_AF-A0A933X2J9-F1
#
_entry.id   AF-A0A933X2J9-F1
#
_cell.length_a   1.000
_cell.length_b   1.000
_cell.length_c   1.000
_cell.angle_alpha   90.00
_cell.angle_beta   90.00
_cell.angle_gamma   90.00
#
_symmetry.space_group_name_H-M   'P 1'
#
loop_
_entity.id
_entity.type
_entity.pdbx_description
1 polymer ?
#
loop_
_entity_poly.entity_id
_entity_poly.type
_entity_poly.pdbx_seq_one_letter_code
_entity_poly.pdbx_strand_id
1 'polypeptide(L)'
;MLIPEEKLRAAIFIYSDIDANKALEYWSDQIKLSKKQFIKTQILPSHSKLTQRRTLYGMCNVYFSSTEFNVKMRGWIDLLANDYAAMVHR
;
A
#
# COMPACT_ATOMS: atom_id res chain seq x y z
N MET A 1 -15.85 -11.31 -4.83
CA MET A 1 -14.83 -11.30 -5.90
C MET A 1 -13.47 -11.24 -5.23
N LEU A 2 -12.64 -12.25 -5.41
CA LEU A 2 -11.34 -12.36 -4.76
C LEU A 2 -10.24 -12.02 -5.76
N ILE A 3 -9.17 -11.37 -5.27
CA ILE A 3 -7.98 -11.11 -6.07
C ILE A 3 -7.04 -12.29 -5.90
N PRO A 4 -6.62 -12.98 -6.98
CA PRO A 4 -5.66 -14.06 -6.87
C PRO A 4 -4.35 -13.56 -6.26
N GLU A 5 -3.76 -14.35 -5.36
CA GLU A 5 -2.56 -13.98 -4.62
C GLU A 5 -1.39 -13.67 -5.56
N GLU A 6 -1.28 -14.38 -6.67
CA GLU A 6 -0.24 -14.19 -7.68
C GLU A 6 -0.29 -12.82 -8.37
N LYS A 7 -1.40 -12.09 -8.26
CA LYS A 7 -1.54 -10.71 -8.76
C LYS A 7 -1.15 -9.67 -7.71
N LEU A 8 -0.98 -10.08 -6.46
CA LEU A 8 -0.52 -9.19 -5.39
C LEU A 8 0.98 -8.95 -5.53
N ARG A 9 1.37 -7.69 -5.36
CA ARG A 9 2.75 -7.24 -5.21
C ARG A 9 2.84 -6.43 -3.95
N ALA A 10 4.01 -6.40 -3.31
CA ALA A 10 4.24 -5.57 -2.14
C ALA A 10 5.47 -4.69 -2.34
N ALA A 11 5.46 -3.47 -1.82
CA ALA A 11 6.65 -2.62 -1.74
C ALA A 11 6.89 -2.22 -0.30
N ILE A 12 8.13 -2.33 0.13
CA ILE A 12 8.54 -1.92 1.47
C ILE A 12 9.23 -0.58 1.35
N PHE A 13 8.82 0.34 2.22
CA PHE A 13 9.40 1.67 2.36
C PHE A 13 10.05 1.75 3.74
N ILE A 14 11.36 1.91 3.77
CA ILE A 14 12.14 1.97 5.01
C ILE A 14 12.89 3.29 5.11
N TYR A 15 13.30 3.65 6.33
CA TYR A 15 14.28 4.70 6.57
C TYR A 15 15.70 4.11 6.55
N SER A 16 16.71 4.98 6.42
CA SER A 16 18.11 4.58 6.25
C SER A 16 18.70 3.79 7.42
N ASP A 17 18.11 3.90 8.61
CA ASP A 17 18.50 3.21 9.84
C ASP A 17 17.87 1.81 9.99
N ILE A 18 17.00 1.42 9.06
CA ILE A 18 16.29 0.13 9.09
C ILE A 18 16.97 -0.85 8.13
N ASP A 19 17.14 -2.10 8.58
CA ASP A 19 17.65 -3.20 7.76
C ASP A 19 16.56 -3.69 6.78
N ALA A 20 16.84 -3.58 5.49
CA ALA A 20 15.91 -3.96 4.43
C ALA A 20 15.54 -5.45 4.43
N ASN A 21 16.48 -6.33 4.78
CA ASN A 21 16.26 -7.77 4.78
C ASN A 21 15.39 -8.18 5.97
N LYS A 22 15.61 -7.57 7.14
CA LYS A 22 14.74 -7.78 8.32
C LYS A 22 13.33 -7.26 8.08
N ALA A 23 13.20 -6.09 7.44
CA ALA A 23 11.90 -5.56 7.05
C ALA A 23 11.18 -6.48 6.05
N LEU A 24 11.90 -6.99 5.04
CA LEU A 24 11.36 -7.96 4.08
C LEU A 24 10.91 -9.26 4.73
N GLU A 25 11.70 -9.80 5.66
CA GLU A 25 11.35 -11.01 6.40
C GLU A 25 10.12 -10.82 7.26
N TYR A 26 10.09 -9.74 8.04
CA TYR A 26 8.95 -9.38 8.85
C TYR A 26 7.69 -9.27 8.00
N TRP A 27 7.71 -8.44 6.95
CA TRP A 27 6.51 -8.22 6.14
C TRP A 27 6.09 -9.48 5.37
N SER A 28 7.02 -10.24 4.80
CA SER A 28 6.71 -11.50 4.12
C SER A 28 5.98 -12.49 5.04
N ASP A 29 6.41 -12.59 6.31
CA ASP A 29 5.72 -13.41 7.29
C ASP A 29 4.37 -12.83 7.73
N GLN A 30 4.27 -11.52 7.95
CA GLN A 30 3.03 -10.88 8.42
C GLN A 30 1.90 -10.91 7.39
N ILE A 31 2.19 -10.61 6.12
CA ILE A 31 1.17 -10.60 5.05
C ILE A 31 1.08 -11.91 4.29
N LYS A 32 1.84 -12.93 4.71
CA LYS A 32 1.89 -14.27 4.11
C LYS A 32 2.12 -14.24 2.60
N LEU A 33 2.96 -13.32 2.14
CA LEU A 33 3.31 -13.14 0.73
C LEU A 33 4.74 -13.62 0.50
N SER A 34 4.98 -14.32 -0.62
CA SER A 34 6.33 -14.74 -0.99
C SER A 34 7.25 -13.54 -1.18
N LYS A 35 8.50 -13.62 -0.68
CA LYS A 35 9.55 -12.60 -0.92
C LYS A 35 9.71 -12.24 -2.41
N LYS A 36 9.40 -13.16 -3.33
CA LYS A 36 9.46 -12.95 -4.80
C LYS A 36 8.41 -11.97 -5.32
N GLN A 37 7.33 -11.72 -4.57
CA GLN A 37 6.27 -10.78 -4.92
C GLN A 37 6.52 -9.38 -4.37
N PHE A 38 7.59 -9.21 -3.59
CA PHE A 38 8.05 -7.89 -3.16
C PHE A 38 8.86 -7.25 -4.28
N ILE A 39 8.49 -6.03 -4.65
CA ILE A 39 9.32 -5.18 -5.50
C ILE A 39 10.50 -4.63 -4.67
N LYS A 40 11.45 -3.97 -5.35
CA LYS A 40 12.63 -3.39 -4.71
C LYS A 40 12.22 -2.51 -3.51
N THR A 41 12.80 -2.80 -2.35
CA THR A 41 12.62 -1.99 -1.13
C THR A 41 13.15 -0.58 -1.38
N GLN A 42 12.35 0.42 -1.03
CA GLN A 42 12.66 1.82 -1.24
C GLN A 42 13.11 2.44 0.08
N ILE A 43 14.27 3.12 0.03
CA ILE A 43 14.79 3.86 1.17
C ILE A 43 14.31 5.30 1.02
N LEU A 44 13.47 5.76 1.95
CA LEU A 44 12.94 7.11 1.95
C LEU A 44 13.92 8.08 2.62
N PRO A 45 14.16 9.26 2.03
CA PRO A 45 14.85 10.32 2.73
C PRO A 45 14.00 10.77 3.93
N SER A 46 14.62 10.85 5.10
CA SER A 46 13.92 11.37 6.27
C SER A 46 13.89 12.89 6.23
N HIS A 47 12.68 13.45 6.26
CA HIS A 47 12.47 14.89 6.44
C HIS A 47 12.24 15.27 7.92
N SER A 48 12.09 14.29 8.82
CA SER A 48 11.84 14.53 10.25
C SER A 48 12.30 13.36 11.12
N LYS A 49 13.02 13.67 12.20
CA LYS A 49 13.46 12.69 13.23
C LYS A 49 12.28 12.00 13.94
N LEU A 50 11.10 12.61 13.95
CA LEU A 50 9.88 12.06 14.58
C LEU A 50 9.32 10.87 13.79
N THR A 51 9.40 10.91 12.46
CA THR A 51 8.83 9.87 11.60
C THR A 51 9.71 8.62 11.54
N GLN A 52 11.04 8.79 11.61
CA GLN A 52 12.01 7.68 11.67
C GLN A 52 11.82 6.78 12.89
N ARG A 53 11.54 7.36 14.06
CA ARG A 53 11.55 6.62 15.34
C ARG A 53 10.34 5.72 15.60
N ARG A 54 9.32 5.74 14.73
CA ARG A 54 8.03 5.06 15.02
C ARG A 54 7.88 3.68 14.39
N THR A 55 8.69 3.33 13.40
CA THR A 55 8.50 2.07 12.64
C THR A 55 9.76 1.22 12.64
N LEU A 56 9.73 0.05 13.28
CA LEU A 56 10.86 -0.88 13.32
C LEU A 56 11.15 -1.56 11.96
N TYR A 57 10.13 -1.69 11.11
CA TYR A 57 10.20 -2.39 9.82
C TYR A 57 9.69 -1.52 8.65
N GLY A 58 9.60 -0.20 8.85
CA GLY A 58 9.04 0.72 7.87
C GLY A 58 7.57 0.46 7.57
N MET A 59 7.17 0.73 6.32
CA MET A 59 5.81 0.55 5.81
C MET A 59 5.80 -0.49 4.69
N CYS A 60 4.71 -1.26 4.59
CA CYS A 60 4.49 -2.20 3.49
C CYS A 60 3.21 -1.83 2.75
N ASN A 61 3.36 -1.49 1.48
CA ASN A 61 2.24 -1.19 0.59
C ASN A 61 1.94 -2.40 -0.28
N VAL A 62 0.68 -2.83 -0.31
CA VAL A 62 0.21 -3.92 -1.17
C VAL A 62 -0.45 -3.33 -2.42
N TYR A 63 -0.06 -3.84 -3.57
CA TYR A 63 -0.51 -3.43 -4.89
C TYR A 63 -1.15 -4.61 -5.59
N PHE A 64 -2.19 -4.32 -6.37
CA PHE A 64 -2.78 -5.24 -7.31
C PHE A 64 -3.32 -4.45 -8.50
N SER A 65 -3.46 -5.11 -9.64
CA SER A 65 -4.12 -4.55 -10.81
C SER A 65 -5.38 -5.34 -11.14
N SER A 66 -6.50 -4.64 -11.28
CA SER A 66 -7.76 -5.21 -11.80
C SER A 66 -8.60 -4.12 -12.43
N THR A 67 -8.85 -4.26 -13.73
CA THR A 67 -9.71 -3.34 -14.50
C THR A 67 -11.10 -3.26 -13.89
N GLU A 68 -11.66 -4.39 -13.48
CA GLU A 68 -12.99 -4.44 -12.89
C GLU A 68 -13.07 -3.64 -11.58
N PHE A 69 -12.12 -3.83 -10.67
CA PHE A 69 -12.07 -3.06 -9.43
C PHE A 69 -11.85 -1.57 -9.71
N ASN A 70 -11.00 -1.23 -10.69
CA ASN A 70 -10.76 0.17 -11.06
C ASN A 70 -12.05 0.86 -11.55
N VAL A 71 -12.79 0.20 -12.45
CA VAL A 71 -14.07 0.70 -12.98
C VAL A 71 -15.11 0.86 -11.85
N LYS A 72 -15.22 -0.14 -10.96
CA LYS A 72 -16.15 -0.07 -9.81
C LYS A 72 -15.81 1.06 -8.85
N MET A 73 -14.55 1.18 -8.46
CA MET A 73 -14.09 2.25 -7.57
C MET A 73 -14.36 3.63 -8.16
N ARG A 74 -14.09 3.82 -9.46
CA ARG A 74 -14.42 5.06 -10.16
C ARG A 74 -15.92 5.34 -10.14
N GLY A 75 -16.75 4.35 -10.49
CA GLY A 75 -18.20 4.51 -10.46
C GLY A 75 -18.72 4.88 -9.07
N TRP A 76 -18.17 4.30 -8.00
CA TRP A 76 -18.55 4.67 -6.63
C TRP A 76 -18.11 6.08 -6.23
N ILE A 77 -16.91 6.50 -6.64
CA ILE A 77 -16.45 7.88 -6.43
C ILE A 77 -17.39 8.87 -7.15
N ASP A 78 -17.75 8.57 -8.40
CA ASP A 78 -18.63 9.45 -9.20
C ASP A 78 -20.04 9.53 -8.59
N LEU A 79 -20.60 8.40 -8.14
CA LEU A 79 -21.90 8.37 -7.45
C LEU A 79 -21.87 9.15 -6.14
N LEU A 80 -20.83 8.97 -5.33
CA LEU A 80 -20.66 9.70 -4.07
C LEU A 80 -20.54 11.20 -4.29
N ALA A 81 -19.76 11.61 -5.30
CA ALA A 81 -19.59 13.02 -5.65
C ALA A 81 -20.90 13.67 -6.12
N ASN A 82 -21.69 12.96 -6.93
CA ASN A 82 -22.97 13.45 -7.42
C ASN A 82 -24.02 13.56 -6.29
N ASP A 83 -24.06 12.58 -5.38
CA ASP A 83 -24.94 12.63 -4.22
C ASP A 83 -24.59 13.81 -3.30
N TYR A 84 -23.30 14.02 -3.04
CA TYR A 84 -22.82 15.17 -2.26
C TYR A 84 -23.18 16.51 -2.93
N ALA A 85 -22.98 16.63 -4.25
CA ALA A 85 -23.37 17.83 -4.99
C ALA A 85 -24.89 18.09 -4.90
N ALA A 86 -25.71 17.04 -4.98
CA ALA A 86 -27.16 17.15 -4.84
C ALA A 86 -27.60 17.58 -3.43
N MET A 87 -26.85 17.20 -2.38
CA MET A 87 -27.11 17.63 -1.00
C MET A 87 -26.73 19.10 -0.75
N VAL A 88 -25.65 19.60 -1.37
CA VAL A 88 -25.18 20.98 -1.18
C VAL A 88 -26.06 22.02 -1.92
N HIS A 89 -26.81 21.59 -2.93
CA HIS A 89 -27.71 22.46 -3.71
C HIS A 89 -29.20 22.38 -3.30
N ARG A 90 -29.52 21.72 -2.18
CA ARG A 90 -30.83 21.79 -1.51
C ARG A 90 -30.77 22.74 -0.31
#